data_AF-A0A3Y6QPJ7-F1
#
_entry.id   AF-A0A3Y6QPJ7-F1
#
_cell.length_a   1.000
_cell.length_b   1.000
_cell.length_c   1.000
_cell.angle_alpha   90.00
_cell.angle_beta   90.00
_cell.angle_gamma   90.00
#
_symmetry.space_group_name_H-M   'P 1'
#
loop_
_entity.id
_entity.type
_entity.pdbx_description
1 polymer ?
#
loop_
_entity_poly.entity_id
_entity_poly.type
_entity_poly.pdbx_seq_one_letter_code
_entity_poly.pdbx_strand_id
1 'polypeptide(L)'
;MSNKMKWAKINHYLHPKICSACAILLMAGATLPQVADAEITYDRTSTVDLNYDRSNVPGFAQHLFDQHIDTNYLGWVCRSNSNENEGACDDTKLVWSSRGGTKIRLRFREQISHAETTLILDGNAVGGCGYHTINGAIACVEPEPSNYVTASISAEELAKIPKVGIWKATLVLDVLRWGYGKVGTWTTDITLNVTDHFAENAAIYFPQVGTATPRVDLNLHRVNASQMSGRANLDMCLYDGGMKARSLQMKIEGSNKSGTGFQVIKSDSADTIDYAVSMNYGGRSIPVTRGVEFSLDNVDKAATRPVVLPGQRQAVRCVPVPLTLTTQPFNIREKRSGEYQGTLTVTMLMGTQTP
;
A
#
# COMPACT_ATOMS: atom_id res chain seq x y z
N MET A 1 17.58 -25.79 75.90
CA MET A 1 16.98 -24.43 75.78
C MET A 1 15.80 -24.55 74.82
N SER A 2 14.59 -24.77 75.34
CA SER A 2 13.56 -23.75 75.60
C SER A 2 12.75 -23.34 74.35
N ASN A 3 11.64 -24.06 74.14
CA ASN A 3 10.25 -23.55 74.14
C ASN A 3 9.90 -22.25 73.34
N LYS A 4 9.00 -22.35 72.34
CA LYS A 4 7.57 -21.96 72.47
C LYS A 4 6.72 -22.22 71.20
N MET A 5 5.53 -22.75 71.44
CA MET A 5 4.36 -22.99 70.56
C MET A 5 3.57 -21.71 70.19
N LYS A 6 2.82 -21.75 69.07
CA LYS A 6 1.32 -21.72 68.94
C LYS A 6 0.90 -21.49 67.46
N TRP A 7 0.17 -22.39 66.77
CA TRP A 7 -1.32 -22.56 66.66
C TRP A 7 -2.04 -21.30 66.12
N ALA A 8 -2.99 -21.26 65.16
CA ALA A 8 -3.92 -22.21 64.51
C ALA A 8 -4.42 -21.55 63.16
N LYS A 9 -5.13 -22.18 62.19
CA LYS A 9 -6.45 -22.84 62.16
C LYS A 9 -6.66 -23.54 60.78
N ILE A 10 -7.09 -24.80 60.68
CA ILE A 10 -8.50 -25.31 60.52
C ILE A 10 -9.07 -24.95 59.12
N ASN A 11 -9.52 -25.87 58.24
CA ASN A 11 -10.48 -26.96 58.46
C ASN A 11 -10.42 -28.10 57.41
N HIS A 12 -10.81 -29.29 57.86
CA HIS A 12 -11.03 -30.58 57.16
C HIS A 12 -12.29 -30.58 56.23
N TYR A 13 -12.71 -31.60 55.46
CA TYR A 13 -12.64 -33.08 55.54
C TYR A 13 -12.94 -33.75 54.17
N LEU A 14 -12.46 -35.00 54.01
CA LEU A 14 -12.71 -35.96 52.92
C LEU A 14 -14.13 -36.60 52.92
N HIS A 15 -14.54 -37.07 51.72
CA HIS A 15 -15.43 -38.21 51.32
C HIS A 15 -15.49 -39.46 52.27
N PRO A 16 -16.30 -40.55 52.04
CA PRO A 16 -17.43 -40.86 51.13
C PRO A 16 -18.59 -41.76 51.73
N LYS A 17 -19.56 -42.14 50.87
CA LYS A 17 -20.49 -43.32 50.91
C LYS A 17 -21.88 -43.26 51.61
N ILE A 18 -22.88 -43.21 50.71
CA ILE A 18 -24.20 -43.87 50.61
C ILE A 18 -24.53 -45.02 51.60
N CYS A 19 -25.73 -44.92 52.21
CA CYS A 19 -26.77 -45.93 52.55
C CYS A 19 -27.52 -45.40 53.80
N SER A 20 -28.82 -45.55 54.08
CA SER A 20 -30.00 -46.15 53.44
C SER A 20 -31.20 -45.73 54.34
N ALA A 21 -32.37 -45.49 53.74
CA ALA A 21 -33.72 -45.53 54.36
C ALA A 21 -34.11 -44.56 55.51
N CYS A 22 -34.92 -43.55 55.16
CA CYS A 22 -36.17 -43.11 55.83
C CYS A 22 -36.70 -41.89 55.04
N ALA A 23 -37.42 -42.08 53.93
CA ALA A 23 -38.85 -42.36 53.87
C ALA A 23 -39.73 -41.19 54.36
N ILE A 24 -40.46 -40.61 53.39
CA ILE A 24 -41.86 -40.13 53.45
C ILE A 24 -42.10 -38.60 53.50
N LEU A 25 -42.90 -38.15 52.50
CA LEU A 25 -43.62 -36.88 52.28
C LEU A 25 -42.78 -35.73 51.68
N LEU A 26 -43.14 -35.01 50.61
CA LEU A 26 -44.37 -34.84 49.82
C LEU A 26 -43.99 -34.09 48.52
N MET A 27 -44.47 -34.61 47.39
CA MET A 27 -44.99 -33.87 46.23
C MET A 27 -44.51 -32.42 46.04
N ALA A 28 -43.39 -32.24 45.34
CA ALA A 28 -43.15 -31.06 44.53
C ALA A 28 -42.35 -31.50 43.29
N GLY A 29 -42.93 -31.32 42.11
CA GLY A 29 -42.30 -31.59 40.83
C GLY A 29 -41.17 -30.61 40.55
N ALA A 30 -40.06 -30.75 41.26
CA ALA A 30 -38.81 -30.09 40.92
C ALA A 30 -38.09 -30.97 39.90
N THR A 31 -38.31 -30.68 38.61
CA THR A 31 -37.37 -31.08 37.57
C THR A 31 -36.03 -30.42 37.91
N LEU A 32 -35.01 -31.21 38.25
CA LEU A 32 -33.63 -30.73 38.26
C LEU A 32 -33.36 -30.14 36.87
N PRO A 33 -32.94 -28.86 36.77
CA PRO A 33 -32.52 -28.34 35.48
C PRO A 33 -31.32 -29.18 35.03
N GLN A 34 -31.47 -29.92 33.93
CA GLN A 34 -30.32 -30.38 33.16
C GLN A 34 -29.55 -29.12 32.76
N VAL A 35 -28.38 -28.94 33.37
CA VAL A 35 -27.38 -28.02 32.83
C VAL A 35 -26.97 -28.68 31.51
N ALA A 36 -27.52 -28.20 30.40
CA ALA A 36 -26.94 -28.48 29.10
C ALA A 36 -25.54 -27.86 29.13
N ASP A 37 -24.49 -28.68 29.02
CA ASP A 37 -23.15 -28.18 28.75
C ASP A 37 -23.26 -27.33 27.47
N ALA A 38 -22.95 -26.04 27.58
CA ALA A 38 -22.88 -25.18 26.40
C ALA A 38 -21.79 -25.75 25.49
N GLU A 39 -22.17 -26.26 24.32
CA GLU A 39 -21.22 -26.71 23.32
C GLU A 39 -20.33 -25.52 22.93
N ILE A 40 -19.02 -25.65 23.16
CA ILE A 40 -18.07 -24.60 22.78
C ILE A 40 -18.06 -24.53 21.26
N THR A 41 -18.65 -23.49 20.69
CA THR A 41 -18.56 -23.22 19.25
C THR A 41 -17.38 -22.30 18.97
N TYR A 42 -16.65 -22.61 17.90
CA TYR A 42 -15.48 -21.86 17.46
C TYR A 42 -15.82 -20.88 16.35
N ASP A 43 -17.00 -20.25 16.42
CA ASP A 43 -17.41 -19.27 15.42
C ASP A 43 -16.60 -17.97 15.55
N ARG A 44 -16.20 -17.41 14.40
CA ARG A 44 -15.47 -16.14 14.31
C ARG A 44 -15.95 -15.32 13.13
N THR A 45 -16.02 -14.02 13.33
CA THR A 45 -16.23 -13.03 12.27
C THR A 45 -15.12 -12.00 12.32
N SER A 46 -14.61 -11.58 11.16
CA SER A 46 -13.60 -10.54 11.08
C SER A 46 -13.74 -9.72 9.80
N THR A 47 -13.11 -8.55 9.79
CA THR A 47 -13.02 -7.69 8.61
C THR A 47 -11.55 -7.40 8.31
N VAL A 48 -11.20 -7.32 7.02
CA VAL A 48 -9.87 -6.94 6.55
C VAL A 48 -10.03 -5.81 5.54
N ASP A 49 -9.33 -4.71 5.78
CA ASP A 49 -9.26 -3.58 4.85
C ASP A 49 -7.81 -3.43 4.39
N LEU A 50 -7.58 -3.62 3.09
CA LEU A 50 -6.29 -3.40 2.46
C LEU A 50 -6.37 -2.26 1.45
N ASN A 51 -5.35 -1.40 1.46
CA ASN A 51 -5.15 -0.42 0.41
C ASN A 51 -4.13 -0.97 -0.59
N TYR A 52 -4.49 -0.99 -1.86
CA TYR A 52 -3.62 -1.45 -2.95
C TYR A 52 -3.59 -0.41 -4.05
N ASP A 53 -2.39 0.12 -4.31
CA ASP A 53 -2.15 1.03 -5.43
C ASP A 53 -1.56 0.24 -6.59
N ARG A 54 -2.29 0.18 -7.71
CA ARG A 54 -1.86 -0.53 -8.93
C ARG A 54 -0.56 0.05 -9.52
N SER A 55 -0.24 1.30 -9.19
CA SER A 55 0.98 1.97 -9.63
C SER A 55 2.19 1.75 -8.73
N ASN A 56 1.97 1.20 -7.53
CA ASN A 56 3.00 0.87 -6.56
C ASN A 56 2.78 -0.56 -6.04
N VAL A 57 2.93 -1.53 -6.95
CA VAL A 57 2.75 -2.95 -6.62
C VAL A 57 3.75 -3.34 -5.54
N PRO A 58 3.29 -3.83 -4.36
CA PRO A 58 4.19 -4.21 -3.28
C PRO A 58 5.16 -5.30 -3.74
N GLY A 59 6.44 -5.21 -3.36
CA GLY A 59 7.42 -6.25 -3.69
C GLY A 59 7.27 -7.56 -2.91
N PHE A 60 6.26 -7.66 -2.04
CA PHE A 60 6.02 -8.77 -1.13
C PHE A 60 4.52 -9.02 -0.93
N ALA A 61 4.17 -10.24 -0.51
CA ALA A 61 2.79 -10.62 -0.23
C ALA A 61 2.20 -9.78 0.91
N GLN A 62 0.97 -9.30 0.72
CA GLN A 62 0.25 -8.55 1.74
C GLN A 62 -0.42 -9.53 2.71
N HIS A 63 -0.10 -9.38 3.99
CA HIS A 63 -0.74 -10.13 5.06
C HIS A 63 -2.18 -9.63 5.26
N LEU A 64 -3.15 -10.54 5.39
CA LEU A 64 -4.56 -10.23 5.56
C LEU A 64 -4.98 -10.27 7.03
N PHE A 65 -4.72 -11.39 7.71
CA PHE A 65 -5.13 -11.61 9.08
C PHE A 65 -4.35 -12.75 9.74
N ASP A 66 -4.29 -12.72 11.07
CA ASP A 66 -4.05 -13.86 11.94
C ASP A 66 -5.27 -14.04 12.85
N GLN A 67 -5.83 -15.25 12.89
CA GLN A 67 -6.94 -15.58 13.77
C GLN A 67 -6.55 -16.72 14.70
N HIS A 68 -6.43 -16.41 15.98
CA HIS A 68 -5.97 -17.34 17.01
C HIS A 68 -7.09 -18.22 17.57
N ILE A 69 -6.69 -19.43 17.97
CA ILE A 69 -7.53 -20.43 18.62
C ILE A 69 -6.73 -21.23 19.67
N ASP A 70 -7.21 -21.23 20.90
CA ASP A 70 -6.51 -21.84 22.03
C ASP A 70 -6.91 -23.32 22.22
N THR A 71 -6.82 -24.12 21.16
CA THR A 71 -7.09 -25.57 21.23
C THR A 71 -6.37 -26.37 20.13
N ASN A 72 -6.16 -27.66 20.40
CA ASN A 72 -5.46 -28.59 19.51
C ASN A 72 -6.42 -29.44 18.68
N TYR A 73 -5.87 -30.07 17.64
CA TYR A 73 -6.54 -30.99 16.72
C TYR A 73 -7.62 -30.35 15.85
N LEU A 74 -7.55 -29.03 15.67
CA LEU A 74 -8.39 -28.30 14.74
C LEU A 74 -7.71 -28.12 13.39
N GLY A 75 -8.54 -28.06 12.35
CA GLY A 75 -8.18 -27.51 11.05
C GLY A 75 -9.38 -26.80 10.43
N TRP A 76 -9.11 -26.06 9.36
CA TRP A 76 -10.05 -25.21 8.67
C TRP A 76 -10.20 -25.69 7.24
N VAL A 77 -11.43 -25.92 6.80
CA VAL A 77 -11.69 -26.41 5.46
C VAL A 77 -12.55 -25.42 4.69
N CYS A 78 -12.21 -25.21 3.42
CA CYS A 78 -13.18 -24.61 2.50
C CYS A 78 -14.41 -25.52 2.41
N ARG A 79 -15.60 -24.92 2.30
CA ARG A 79 -16.86 -25.68 2.12
C ARG A 79 -16.99 -26.33 0.75
N SER A 80 -16.22 -25.84 -0.22
CA SER A 80 -16.29 -26.28 -1.61
C SER A 80 -14.91 -26.23 -2.25
N ASN A 81 -14.73 -27.04 -3.29
CA ASN A 81 -13.58 -26.96 -4.18
C ASN A 81 -13.86 -26.17 -5.48
N SER A 82 -15.07 -25.64 -5.65
CA SER A 82 -15.47 -24.90 -6.84
C SER A 82 -16.20 -23.59 -6.55
N ASN A 83 -16.84 -23.43 -5.38
CA ASN A 83 -17.52 -22.19 -5.02
C ASN A 83 -16.54 -21.11 -4.55
N GLU A 84 -16.13 -20.25 -5.47
CA GLU A 84 -15.20 -19.16 -5.18
C GLU A 84 -15.83 -17.98 -4.45
N ASN A 85 -17.17 -17.91 -4.32
CA ASN A 85 -17.84 -16.80 -3.62
C ASN A 85 -17.59 -16.81 -2.10
N GLU A 86 -17.35 -17.99 -1.54
CA GLU A 86 -17.01 -18.20 -0.12
C GLU A 86 -15.56 -18.70 0.07
N GLY A 87 -14.79 -18.80 -1.03
CA GLY A 87 -13.48 -19.43 -1.04
C GLY A 87 -13.53 -20.91 -1.44
N ALA A 88 -12.70 -21.28 -2.42
CA ALA A 88 -12.55 -22.64 -2.90
C ALA A 88 -11.12 -23.17 -2.69
N CYS A 89 -11.01 -24.35 -2.09
CA CYS A 89 -9.75 -25.07 -1.87
C CYS A 89 -9.80 -26.42 -2.59
N ASP A 90 -8.66 -26.93 -3.06
CA ASP A 90 -8.63 -28.23 -3.77
C ASP A 90 -9.03 -29.41 -2.87
N ASP A 91 -8.75 -29.31 -1.57
CA ASP A 91 -9.18 -30.27 -0.55
C ASP A 91 -10.16 -29.60 0.44
N THR A 92 -11.28 -30.28 0.68
CA THR A 92 -12.37 -29.84 1.56
C THR A 92 -12.52 -30.74 2.80
N LYS A 93 -11.59 -31.68 3.00
CA LYS A 93 -11.58 -32.60 4.13
C LYS A 93 -10.45 -32.26 5.08
N LEU A 94 -10.70 -32.51 6.37
CA LEU A 94 -9.68 -32.41 7.39
C LEU A 94 -8.66 -33.54 7.21
N VAL A 95 -7.38 -33.21 7.20
CA VAL A 95 -6.27 -34.16 7.04
C VAL A 95 -5.37 -34.08 8.27
N TRP A 96 -4.86 -35.22 8.73
CA TRP A 96 -4.01 -35.25 9.90
C TRP A 96 -2.63 -34.63 9.62
N SER A 97 -2.28 -33.58 10.37
CA SER A 97 -0.93 -32.98 10.42
C SER A 97 -0.30 -32.68 9.04
N SER A 98 -1.12 -32.32 8.06
CA SER A 98 -0.65 -31.95 6.71
C SER A 98 0.21 -30.68 6.78
N ARG A 99 1.35 -30.67 6.06
CA ARG A 99 2.31 -29.55 6.02
C ARG A 99 2.28 -28.83 4.68
N GLY A 100 2.58 -27.54 4.70
CA GLY A 100 2.64 -26.69 3.51
C GLY A 100 1.63 -25.54 3.58
N GLY A 101 1.35 -24.93 2.44
CA GLY A 101 0.34 -23.87 2.31
C GLY A 101 -0.84 -24.31 1.46
N THR A 102 -1.97 -23.64 1.65
CA THR A 102 -3.19 -23.85 0.87
C THR A 102 -3.45 -22.65 -0.02
N LYS A 103 -3.67 -22.91 -1.31
CA LYS A 103 -4.16 -21.90 -2.26
C LYS A 103 -5.68 -21.85 -2.17
N ILE A 104 -6.23 -20.68 -1.86
CA ILE A 104 -7.66 -20.45 -1.73
C ILE A 104 -8.10 -19.53 -2.88
N ARG A 105 -8.93 -20.04 -3.80
CA ARG A 105 -9.51 -19.23 -4.88
C ARG A 105 -10.70 -18.46 -4.33
N LEU A 106 -10.63 -17.14 -4.32
CA LEU A 106 -11.66 -16.28 -3.77
C LEU A 106 -12.09 -15.22 -4.79
N ARG A 107 -13.40 -15.09 -4.99
CA ARG A 107 -14.00 -14.15 -5.94
C ARG A 107 -14.21 -12.80 -5.28
N PHE A 108 -13.57 -11.78 -5.84
CA PHE A 108 -13.77 -10.38 -5.50
C PHE A 108 -14.75 -9.74 -6.48
N ARG A 109 -15.66 -8.93 -5.96
CA ARG A 109 -16.62 -8.13 -6.74
C ARG A 109 -16.40 -6.64 -6.48
N GLU A 110 -16.28 -5.87 -7.54
CA GLU A 110 -16.22 -4.41 -7.46
C GLU A 110 -17.59 -3.84 -7.09
N GLN A 111 -17.62 -2.93 -6.12
CA GLN A 111 -18.84 -2.47 -5.46
C GLN A 111 -19.84 -1.77 -6.40
N ILE A 112 -19.36 -0.96 -7.35
CA ILE A 112 -20.23 -0.10 -8.18
C ILE A 112 -20.60 -0.78 -9.50
N SER A 113 -19.61 -1.29 -10.21
CA SER A 113 -19.75 -1.87 -11.55
C SER A 113 -20.08 -3.36 -11.55
N HIS A 114 -19.99 -4.01 -10.39
CA HIS A 114 -20.18 -5.45 -10.21
C HIS A 114 -19.23 -6.33 -11.03
N ALA A 115 -18.13 -5.76 -11.55
CA ALA A 115 -17.08 -6.54 -12.19
C ALA A 115 -16.50 -7.56 -11.20
N GLU A 116 -16.09 -8.71 -11.71
CA GLU A 116 -15.58 -9.80 -10.89
C GLU A 116 -14.15 -10.15 -11.29
N THR A 117 -13.37 -10.58 -10.31
CA THR A 117 -12.07 -11.23 -10.54
C THR A 117 -11.84 -12.27 -9.44
N THR A 118 -11.23 -13.39 -9.79
CA THR A 118 -10.83 -14.41 -8.81
C THR A 118 -9.35 -14.22 -8.50
N LEU A 119 -9.03 -14.04 -7.23
CA LEU A 119 -7.66 -13.93 -6.73
C LEU A 119 -7.33 -15.16 -5.89
N ILE A 120 -6.05 -15.52 -5.84
CA ILE A 120 -5.57 -16.64 -5.02
C ILE A 120 -4.98 -16.11 -3.72
N LEU A 121 -5.52 -16.57 -2.59
CA LEU A 121 -4.95 -16.33 -1.27
C LEU A 121 -4.03 -17.49 -0.87
N ASP A 122 -2.95 -17.15 -0.18
CA ASP A 122 -2.03 -18.07 0.46
C ASP A 122 -2.42 -18.23 1.93
N GLY A 123 -3.11 -19.32 2.24
CA GLY A 123 -3.57 -19.64 3.59
C GLY A 123 -2.68 -20.69 4.27
N ASN A 124 -2.42 -20.51 5.56
CA ASN A 124 -1.71 -21.50 6.37
C ASN A 124 -2.37 -21.61 7.74
N ALA A 125 -2.38 -22.81 8.30
CA ALA A 125 -2.56 -23.03 9.72
C ALA A 125 -1.18 -23.02 10.40
N VAL A 126 -1.04 -22.37 11.54
CA VAL A 126 0.21 -22.28 12.29
C VAL A 126 -0.05 -22.77 13.70
N GLY A 127 0.88 -23.57 14.22
CA GLY A 127 0.90 -23.98 15.60
C GLY A 127 2.32 -24.21 16.10
N GLY A 128 2.47 -24.75 17.30
CA GLY A 128 3.77 -24.92 17.97
C GLY A 128 4.83 -25.70 17.17
N CYS A 129 4.43 -26.52 16.20
CA CYS A 129 5.33 -27.30 15.36
C CYS A 129 5.49 -26.77 13.92
N GLY A 130 5.04 -25.55 13.64
CA GLY A 130 5.27 -24.82 12.39
C GLY A 130 4.03 -24.66 11.51
N TYR A 131 4.28 -24.52 10.20
CA TYR A 131 3.25 -24.27 9.17
C TYR A 131 2.61 -25.56 8.66
N HIS A 132 1.28 -25.52 8.61
CA HIS A 132 0.38 -26.55 8.14
C HIS A 132 -0.53 -26.00 7.03
N THR A 133 -1.01 -26.90 6.17
CA THR A 133 -2.11 -26.53 5.26
C THR A 133 -3.32 -26.16 6.12
N ILE A 134 -4.21 -25.29 5.65
CA ILE A 134 -5.34 -24.85 6.48
C ILE A 134 -6.21 -26.03 6.94
N ASN A 135 -6.34 -27.07 6.11
CA ASN A 135 -7.08 -28.30 6.42
C ASN A 135 -6.26 -29.33 7.22
N GLY A 136 -5.02 -29.00 7.58
CA GLY A 136 -4.16 -29.83 8.40
C GLY A 136 -4.54 -29.70 9.87
N ALA A 137 -5.08 -30.76 10.46
CA ALA A 137 -5.35 -30.81 11.89
C ALA A 137 -4.04 -30.61 12.67
N ILE A 138 -3.97 -29.54 13.46
CA ILE A 138 -2.77 -29.20 14.25
C ILE A 138 -2.68 -30.18 15.42
N ALA A 139 -1.83 -31.18 15.30
CA ALA A 139 -1.70 -32.27 16.27
C ALA A 139 -0.71 -31.97 17.42
N CYS A 140 0.00 -30.85 17.34
CA CYS A 140 1.09 -30.53 18.26
C CYS A 140 0.54 -29.90 19.53
N VAL A 141 0.78 -30.57 20.66
CA VAL A 141 0.30 -30.14 21.96
C VAL A 141 1.39 -29.34 22.64
N GLU A 142 1.21 -28.02 22.71
CA GLU A 142 1.99 -27.15 23.60
C GLU A 142 1.22 -26.88 24.90
N PRO A 143 1.91 -26.55 26.01
CA PRO A 143 1.27 -26.24 27.28
C PRO A 143 0.21 -25.14 27.17
N GLU A 144 0.42 -24.19 26.24
CA GLU A 144 -0.54 -23.17 25.83
C GLU A 144 -0.62 -23.19 24.29
N PRO A 145 -1.66 -23.79 23.70
CA PRO A 145 -1.78 -23.83 22.24
C PRO A 145 -2.03 -22.44 21.67
N SER A 146 -1.03 -21.85 21.01
CA SER A 146 -1.20 -20.61 20.23
C SER A 146 -1.36 -20.94 18.75
N ASN A 147 -2.45 -21.66 18.44
CA ASN A 147 -2.74 -22.04 17.06
C ASN A 147 -3.45 -20.89 16.35
N TYR A 148 -3.18 -20.66 15.07
CA TYR A 148 -3.88 -19.63 14.31
C TYR A 148 -3.95 -19.97 12.82
N VAL A 149 -4.91 -19.37 12.11
CA VAL A 149 -4.88 -19.34 10.65
C VAL A 149 -4.42 -17.97 10.21
N THR A 150 -3.56 -17.99 9.20
CA THR A 150 -3.07 -16.80 8.53
C THR A 150 -3.38 -16.87 7.06
N ALA A 151 -3.69 -15.72 6.45
CA ALA A 151 -3.83 -15.59 5.01
C ALA A 151 -3.04 -14.40 4.49
N SER A 152 -2.51 -14.54 3.29
CA SER A 152 -1.84 -13.46 2.56
C SER A 152 -2.24 -13.48 1.08
N ILE A 153 -2.01 -12.37 0.39
CA ILE A 153 -2.22 -12.26 -1.05
C ILE A 153 -0.94 -11.77 -1.72
N SER A 154 -0.51 -12.45 -2.79
CA SER A 154 0.73 -12.10 -3.47
C SER A 154 0.59 -10.83 -4.33
N ALA A 155 1.72 -10.21 -4.64
CA ALA A 155 1.79 -9.06 -5.54
C ALA A 155 1.26 -9.38 -6.94
N GLU A 156 1.56 -10.60 -7.44
CA GLU A 156 1.11 -11.08 -8.75
C GLU A 156 -0.41 -11.25 -8.80
N GLU A 157 -1.04 -11.68 -7.71
CA GLU A 157 -2.49 -11.81 -7.62
C GLU A 157 -3.16 -10.42 -7.57
N LEU A 158 -2.64 -9.50 -6.73
CA LEU A 158 -3.13 -8.11 -6.69
C LEU A 158 -3.04 -7.43 -8.07
N ALA A 159 -2.01 -7.72 -8.87
CA ALA A 159 -1.85 -7.19 -10.22
C ALA A 159 -2.94 -7.65 -11.21
N LYS A 160 -3.67 -8.74 -10.94
CA LYS A 160 -4.77 -9.22 -11.79
C LYS A 160 -6.04 -8.37 -11.68
N ILE A 161 -6.12 -7.48 -10.71
CA ILE A 161 -7.29 -6.62 -10.52
C ILE A 161 -7.41 -5.66 -11.73
N PRO A 162 -8.52 -5.72 -12.48
CA PRO A 162 -8.59 -5.08 -13.80
C PRO A 162 -8.75 -3.56 -13.73
N LYS A 163 -9.27 -3.02 -12.62
CA LYS A 163 -9.58 -1.58 -12.48
C LYS A 163 -9.60 -1.10 -11.03
N VAL A 164 -9.51 0.21 -10.88
CA VAL A 164 -9.71 0.93 -9.61
C VAL A 164 -11.13 0.74 -9.08
N GLY A 165 -11.27 0.88 -7.76
CA GLY A 165 -12.55 0.77 -7.07
C GLY A 165 -12.42 0.03 -5.74
N ILE A 166 -13.57 -0.20 -5.12
CA ILE A 166 -13.67 -0.96 -3.86
C ILE A 166 -14.08 -2.37 -4.21
N TRP A 167 -13.20 -3.33 -3.97
CA TRP A 167 -13.42 -4.75 -4.26
C TRP A 167 -13.71 -5.51 -2.98
N LYS A 168 -14.78 -6.28 -2.96
CA LYS A 168 -15.23 -7.02 -1.77
C LYS A 168 -15.28 -8.52 -2.02
N ALA A 169 -14.91 -9.29 -1.02
CA ALA A 169 -15.06 -10.75 -0.98
C ALA A 169 -15.37 -11.21 0.44
N THR A 170 -15.94 -12.40 0.57
CA THR A 170 -16.18 -13.04 1.87
C THR A 170 -15.54 -14.43 1.84
N LEU A 171 -14.56 -14.66 2.71
CA LEU A 171 -13.96 -15.98 2.91
C LEU A 171 -14.72 -16.70 4.03
N VAL A 172 -15.12 -17.95 3.80
CA VAL A 172 -15.76 -18.79 4.81
C VAL A 172 -15.03 -20.13 4.94
N LEU A 173 -14.58 -20.42 6.15
CA LEU A 173 -13.92 -21.67 6.50
C LEU A 173 -14.71 -22.38 7.60
N ASP A 174 -14.99 -23.67 7.41
CA ASP A 174 -15.55 -24.49 8.47
C ASP A 174 -14.42 -24.97 9.37
N VAL A 175 -14.60 -24.82 10.68
CA VAL A 175 -13.66 -25.29 11.69
C VAL A 175 -14.02 -26.72 12.07
N LEU A 176 -13.11 -27.65 11.80
CA LEU A 176 -13.32 -29.07 12.09
C LEU A 176 -12.34 -29.51 13.17
N ARG A 177 -12.84 -30.32 14.10
CA ARG A 177 -12.04 -31.02 15.09
C ARG A 177 -11.87 -32.47 14.69
N TRP A 178 -10.62 -32.94 14.74
CA TRP A 178 -10.29 -34.32 14.44
C TRP A 178 -11.08 -35.28 15.34
N GLY A 179 -11.87 -36.17 14.73
CA GLY A 179 -12.71 -37.15 15.43
C GLY A 179 -14.08 -36.65 15.93
N TYR A 180 -14.37 -35.35 15.84
CA TYR A 180 -15.63 -34.76 16.34
C TYR A 180 -16.45 -34.04 15.26
N GLY A 181 -15.85 -33.74 14.10
CA GLY A 181 -16.55 -33.08 12.99
C GLY A 181 -16.51 -31.55 13.09
N LYS A 182 -17.50 -30.89 12.51
CA LYS A 182 -17.57 -29.42 12.49
C LYS A 182 -17.91 -28.87 13.87
N VAL A 183 -17.11 -27.92 14.34
CA VAL A 183 -17.23 -27.28 15.66
C VAL A 183 -17.33 -25.76 15.59
N GLY A 184 -17.34 -25.18 14.39
CA GLY A 184 -17.52 -23.74 14.19
C GLY A 184 -17.39 -23.32 12.74
N THR A 185 -17.58 -22.03 12.49
CA THR A 185 -17.45 -21.36 11.20
C THR A 185 -16.69 -20.05 11.36
N TRP A 186 -15.68 -19.84 10.51
CA TRP A 186 -14.96 -18.58 10.42
C TRP A 186 -15.37 -17.85 9.15
N THR A 187 -15.80 -16.60 9.31
CA THR A 187 -16.20 -15.73 8.21
C THR A 187 -15.36 -14.46 8.25
N THR A 188 -14.69 -14.16 7.14
CA THR A 188 -13.87 -12.96 7.00
C THR A 188 -14.32 -12.15 5.79
N ASP A 189 -14.79 -10.94 6.04
CA ASP A 189 -15.11 -9.98 4.98
C ASP A 189 -13.85 -9.20 4.62
N ILE A 190 -13.48 -9.19 3.35
CA ILE A 190 -12.26 -8.57 2.83
C ILE A 190 -12.65 -7.44 1.89
N THR A 191 -12.17 -6.24 2.18
CA THR A 191 -12.25 -5.07 1.32
C THR A 191 -10.86 -4.72 0.80
N LEU A 192 -10.70 -4.67 -0.52
CA LEU A 192 -9.54 -4.10 -1.18
C LEU A 192 -9.93 -2.73 -1.75
N ASN A 193 -9.36 -1.67 -1.18
CA ASN A 193 -9.43 -0.32 -1.73
C ASN A 193 -8.35 -0.19 -2.79
N VAL A 194 -8.75 -0.31 -4.05
CA VAL A 194 -7.84 -0.33 -5.18
C VAL A 194 -7.78 1.05 -5.81
N THR A 195 -6.64 1.71 -5.63
CA THR A 195 -6.34 2.99 -6.26
C THR A 195 -5.38 2.79 -7.42
N ASP A 196 -5.27 3.82 -8.24
CA ASP A 196 -4.23 3.96 -9.24
C ASP A 196 -3.74 5.40 -9.11
N HIS A 197 -2.88 5.65 -8.11
CA HIS A 197 -2.41 7.02 -7.85
C HIS A 197 -1.51 7.53 -8.97
N PHE A 198 -1.15 6.70 -9.96
CA PHE A 198 -0.53 7.20 -11.18
C PHE A 198 -1.50 7.98 -12.07
N ALA A 199 -2.81 7.70 -11.99
CA ALA A 199 -3.83 8.56 -12.56
C ALA A 199 -3.93 9.94 -11.85
N GLU A 200 -3.30 10.07 -10.68
CA GLU A 200 -3.39 11.26 -9.80
C GLU A 200 -2.04 11.99 -9.62
N ASN A 201 -0.91 11.37 -9.99
CA ASN A 201 0.42 11.95 -9.81
C ASN A 201 0.89 12.68 -11.08
N ALA A 202 0.30 13.85 -11.32
CA ALA A 202 0.84 14.80 -12.28
C ALA A 202 2.31 15.12 -11.92
N ALA A 203 3.21 15.00 -12.90
CA ALA A 203 4.64 15.10 -12.67
C ALA A 203 5.37 15.87 -13.77
N ILE A 204 6.50 16.48 -13.39
CA ILE A 204 7.46 17.07 -14.32
C ILE A 204 8.61 16.09 -14.47
N TYR A 205 8.90 15.67 -15.70
CA TYR A 205 9.95 14.72 -16.00
C TYR A 205 11.08 15.33 -16.82
N PHE A 206 12.32 14.93 -16.52
CA PHE A 206 13.54 15.36 -17.19
C PHE A 206 14.21 14.14 -17.87
N PRO A 207 13.93 13.87 -19.15
CA PRO A 207 14.30 12.60 -19.79
C PRO A 207 15.79 12.30 -19.83
N GLN A 208 16.64 13.33 -19.80
CA GLN A 208 18.08 13.14 -19.90
C GLN A 208 18.74 12.70 -18.58
N VAL A 209 18.05 12.83 -17.45
CA VAL A 209 18.65 12.59 -16.12
C VAL A 209 17.91 11.54 -15.27
N GLY A 210 16.77 11.01 -15.73
CA GLY A 210 16.02 9.96 -15.04
C GLY A 210 15.53 10.40 -13.66
N THR A 211 16.01 9.74 -12.61
CA THR A 211 15.70 10.06 -11.19
C THR A 211 16.59 11.14 -10.58
N ALA A 212 17.70 11.48 -11.21
CA ALA A 212 18.64 12.43 -10.65
C ALA A 212 18.10 13.86 -10.71
N THR A 213 18.47 14.69 -9.74
CA THR A 213 18.21 16.13 -9.82
C THR A 213 18.95 16.71 -11.03
N PRO A 214 18.24 17.34 -11.99
CA PRO A 214 18.87 17.88 -13.19
C PRO A 214 19.86 18.98 -12.84
N ARG A 215 21.05 18.93 -13.45
CA ARG A 215 22.05 20.00 -13.41
C ARG A 215 22.24 20.54 -14.82
N VAL A 216 22.29 21.86 -14.95
CA VAL A 216 22.44 22.55 -16.23
C VAL A 216 23.54 23.57 -16.10
N ASP A 217 24.58 23.45 -16.92
CA ASP A 217 25.60 24.48 -17.08
C ASP A 217 25.06 25.58 -18.02
N LEU A 218 25.24 26.86 -17.67
CA LEU A 218 24.83 27.98 -18.53
C LEU A 218 25.64 28.06 -19.84
N ASN A 219 26.67 27.22 -19.98
CA ASN A 219 27.62 27.14 -21.08
C ASN A 219 28.23 28.50 -21.39
N LEU A 220 28.72 29.19 -20.34
CA LEU A 220 29.31 30.50 -20.49
C LEU A 220 30.61 30.41 -21.28
N HIS A 221 30.74 31.22 -22.33
CA HIS A 221 31.92 31.28 -23.19
C HIS A 221 32.19 32.73 -23.58
N ARG A 222 33.46 33.01 -23.93
CA ARG A 222 33.86 34.32 -24.42
C ARG A 222 33.26 34.55 -25.81
N VAL A 223 32.55 35.65 -25.98
CA VAL A 223 32.11 36.11 -27.31
C VAL A 223 33.13 37.06 -27.94
N ASN A 224 33.93 37.73 -27.12
CA ASN A 224 35.09 38.53 -27.53
C ASN A 224 36.07 38.69 -26.35
N ALA A 225 37.07 39.56 -26.50
CA ALA A 225 38.12 39.77 -25.48
C ALA A 225 37.59 40.26 -24.12
N SER A 226 36.48 41.00 -24.10
CA SER A 226 35.93 41.63 -22.88
C SER A 226 34.57 41.07 -22.46
N GLN A 227 33.88 40.29 -23.28
CA GLN A 227 32.52 39.83 -23.02
C GLN A 227 32.36 38.30 -22.98
N MET A 228 31.46 37.85 -22.11
CA MET A 228 30.99 36.47 -22.03
C MET A 228 29.48 36.40 -22.18
N SER A 229 28.98 35.32 -22.79
CA SER A 229 27.55 35.00 -22.88
C SER A 229 27.37 33.47 -22.78
N GLY A 230 26.13 33.00 -22.76
CA GLY A 230 25.86 31.56 -22.71
C GLY A 230 24.44 31.19 -23.09
N ARG A 231 24.25 29.92 -23.44
CA ARG A 231 22.96 29.34 -23.74
C ARG A 231 22.94 27.86 -23.36
N ALA A 232 21.87 27.44 -22.70
CA ALA A 232 21.66 26.06 -22.31
C ALA A 232 20.22 25.62 -22.54
N ASN A 233 20.01 24.33 -22.74
CA ASN A 233 18.68 23.73 -22.90
C ASN A 233 18.49 22.64 -21.86
N LEU A 234 17.30 22.58 -21.28
CA LEU A 234 16.87 21.54 -20.35
C LEU A 234 15.62 20.86 -20.92
N ASP A 235 15.78 19.61 -21.33
CA ASP A 235 14.66 18.81 -21.80
C ASP A 235 13.72 18.49 -20.64
N MET A 236 12.46 18.90 -20.80
CA MET A 236 11.43 18.72 -19.79
C MET A 236 10.14 18.22 -20.45
N CYS A 237 9.34 17.47 -19.69
CA CYS A 237 8.10 16.87 -20.14
C CYS A 237 7.05 16.94 -19.03
N LEU A 238 5.82 17.35 -19.35
CA LEU A 238 4.71 17.39 -18.40
C LEU A 238 3.85 16.14 -18.55
N TYR A 239 3.62 15.46 -17.45
CA TYR A 239 2.65 14.37 -17.36
C TYR A 239 1.52 14.82 -16.44
N ASP A 240 0.28 14.76 -16.93
CA ASP A 240 -0.90 15.27 -16.24
C ASP A 240 -1.66 14.18 -15.45
N GLY A 241 -1.02 13.06 -15.14
CA GLY A 241 -1.70 11.91 -14.53
C GLY A 241 -2.60 11.16 -15.54
N GLY A 242 -2.55 11.45 -16.84
CA GLY A 242 -3.48 10.85 -17.80
C GLY A 242 -4.89 11.44 -17.74
N MET A 243 -5.07 12.55 -16.99
CA MET A 243 -6.32 13.27 -16.86
C MET A 243 -6.77 13.98 -18.14
N LYS A 244 -5.89 14.07 -19.15
CA LYS A 244 -6.10 14.85 -20.39
C LYS A 244 -6.51 16.28 -20.05
N ALA A 245 -5.74 16.92 -19.18
CA ALA A 245 -6.00 18.28 -18.73
C ALA A 245 -6.07 19.22 -19.93
N ARG A 246 -7.09 20.07 -20.00
CA ARG A 246 -7.20 21.10 -21.06
C ARG A 246 -6.18 22.22 -20.87
N SER A 247 -5.85 22.55 -19.62
CA SER A 247 -4.84 23.54 -19.29
C SER A 247 -4.01 23.13 -18.07
N LEU A 248 -2.76 23.60 -18.04
CA LEU A 248 -1.83 23.45 -16.91
C LEU A 248 -1.27 24.82 -16.54
N GLN A 249 -1.23 25.13 -15.25
CA GLN A 249 -0.57 26.33 -14.76
C GLN A 249 0.88 26.01 -14.38
N MET A 250 1.79 26.87 -14.80
CA MET A 250 3.22 26.73 -14.57
C MET A 250 3.75 27.93 -13.78
N LYS A 251 4.66 27.68 -12.85
CA LYS A 251 5.41 28.71 -12.13
C LYS A 251 6.87 28.31 -12.07
N ILE A 252 7.78 29.25 -12.34
CA ILE A 252 9.23 28.99 -12.24
C ILE A 252 9.87 30.02 -11.31
N GLU A 253 10.56 29.54 -10.30
CA GLU A 253 11.29 30.33 -9.31
C GLU A 253 12.80 30.08 -9.44
N GLY A 254 13.60 31.01 -8.92
CA GLY A 254 15.06 30.97 -8.98
C GLY A 254 15.69 31.50 -7.69
N SER A 255 16.96 31.18 -7.45
CA SER A 255 17.73 31.56 -6.25
C SER A 255 18.07 33.04 -6.08
N ASN A 256 17.40 33.94 -6.81
CA ASN A 256 17.72 35.36 -6.89
C ASN A 256 17.79 36.08 -5.53
N LYS A 257 18.67 37.09 -5.45
CA LYS A 257 18.72 38.02 -4.31
C LYS A 257 17.71 39.17 -4.45
N SER A 258 17.37 39.58 -5.68
CA SER A 258 16.38 40.64 -5.98
C SER A 258 15.97 40.62 -7.46
N GLY A 259 14.98 41.44 -7.85
CA GLY A 259 14.54 41.64 -9.24
C GLY A 259 13.66 40.52 -9.80
N THR A 260 13.16 40.67 -11.04
CA THR A 260 12.19 39.74 -11.69
C THR A 260 12.84 38.74 -12.66
N GLY A 261 14.13 38.88 -12.95
CA GLY A 261 14.91 37.95 -13.80
C GLY A 261 15.35 36.69 -13.06
N PHE A 262 16.32 35.95 -13.58
CA PHE A 262 16.92 34.79 -12.92
C PHE A 262 18.43 34.99 -12.69
N GLN A 263 18.96 34.46 -11.59
CA GLN A 263 20.36 34.67 -11.20
C GLN A 263 21.05 33.38 -10.73
N VAL A 264 22.31 33.22 -11.12
CA VAL A 264 23.27 32.37 -10.39
C VAL A 264 24.16 33.25 -9.52
N ILE A 265 24.56 32.75 -8.36
CA ILE A 265 25.23 33.51 -7.30
C ILE A 265 26.57 32.83 -6.99
N LYS A 266 27.62 33.63 -6.81
CA LYS A 266 28.91 33.13 -6.32
C LYS A 266 28.79 32.85 -4.81
N SER A 267 29.19 31.67 -4.38
CA SER A 267 28.98 31.18 -3.00
C SER A 267 29.58 32.06 -1.90
N ASP A 268 30.68 32.76 -2.19
CA ASP A 268 31.46 33.56 -1.25
C ASP A 268 31.28 35.09 -1.42
N SER A 269 30.33 35.54 -2.25
CA SER A 269 30.15 36.97 -2.51
C SER A 269 28.72 37.39 -2.89
N ALA A 270 28.54 38.68 -3.12
CA ALA A 270 27.31 39.25 -3.65
C ALA A 270 27.22 39.19 -5.19
N ASP A 271 28.27 38.72 -5.87
CA ASP A 271 28.33 38.72 -7.32
C ASP A 271 27.30 37.73 -7.90
N THR A 272 26.56 38.20 -8.91
CA THR A 272 25.54 37.41 -9.62
C THR A 272 25.79 37.42 -11.12
N ILE A 273 25.28 36.42 -11.82
CA ILE A 273 25.15 36.44 -13.28
C ILE A 273 23.67 36.26 -13.61
N ASP A 274 23.12 37.23 -14.34
CA ASP A 274 21.71 37.21 -14.75
C ASP A 274 21.53 36.32 -15.99
N TYR A 275 20.40 35.63 -16.05
CA TYR A 275 19.95 34.90 -17.22
C TYR A 275 18.43 35.00 -17.37
N ALA A 276 17.97 34.76 -18.60
CA ALA A 276 16.57 34.67 -18.95
C ALA A 276 16.17 33.21 -19.18
N VAL A 277 14.93 32.87 -18.82
CA VAL A 277 14.34 31.56 -19.07
C VAL A 277 13.20 31.71 -20.07
N SER A 278 13.12 30.78 -21.02
CA SER A 278 11.96 30.63 -21.91
C SER A 278 11.56 29.16 -21.98
N MET A 279 10.27 28.90 -22.10
CA MET A 279 9.70 27.56 -22.27
C MET A 279 9.18 27.40 -23.69
N ASN A 280 9.56 26.32 -24.37
CA ASN A 280 8.93 25.99 -25.65
C ASN A 280 7.68 25.13 -25.41
N TYR A 281 6.53 25.56 -25.92
CA TYR A 281 5.30 24.77 -25.90
C TYR A 281 4.63 24.81 -27.27
N GLY A 282 4.47 23.65 -27.90
CA GLY A 282 3.87 23.55 -29.25
C GLY A 282 4.64 24.32 -30.32
N GLY A 283 5.96 24.49 -30.16
CA GLY A 283 6.79 25.31 -31.06
C GLY A 283 6.84 26.79 -30.71
N ARG A 284 6.01 27.27 -29.77
CA ARG A 284 6.01 28.67 -29.33
C ARG A 284 6.97 28.86 -28.16
N SER A 285 7.86 29.85 -28.26
CA SER A 285 8.73 30.27 -27.15
C SER A 285 7.98 31.22 -26.22
N ILE A 286 7.68 30.78 -25.00
CA ILE A 286 7.02 31.54 -23.95
C ILE A 286 8.11 32.13 -23.03
N PRO A 287 8.26 33.46 -22.95
CA PRO A 287 9.17 34.06 -21.98
C PRO A 287 8.66 33.83 -20.56
N VAL A 288 9.56 33.47 -19.64
CA VAL A 288 9.22 33.19 -18.25
C VAL A 288 9.68 34.35 -17.38
N THR A 289 8.76 34.86 -16.57
CA THR A 289 9.06 35.83 -15.51
C THR A 289 9.12 35.09 -14.17
N ARG A 290 10.16 35.35 -13.38
CA ARG A 290 10.38 34.64 -12.11
C ARG A 290 9.18 34.80 -11.17
N GLY A 291 8.66 33.69 -10.67
CA GLY A 291 7.58 33.62 -9.69
C GLY A 291 6.20 33.99 -10.22
N VAL A 292 6.06 34.31 -11.51
CA VAL A 292 4.77 34.61 -12.13
C VAL A 292 4.18 33.34 -12.72
N GLU A 293 2.94 33.05 -12.38
CA GLU A 293 2.18 31.94 -12.95
C GLU A 293 1.76 32.24 -14.40
N PHE A 294 1.82 31.23 -15.25
CA PHE A 294 1.33 31.30 -16.63
C PHE A 294 0.63 30.01 -17.05
N SER A 295 -0.35 30.11 -17.96
CA SER A 295 -1.13 28.97 -18.44
C SER A 295 -0.55 28.38 -19.73
N LEU A 296 -0.54 27.06 -19.80
CA LEU A 296 -0.44 26.29 -21.03
C LEU A 296 -1.83 25.77 -21.37
N ASP A 297 -2.40 26.23 -22.49
CA ASP A 297 -3.74 25.84 -22.92
C ASP A 297 -3.71 24.78 -24.03
N ASN A 298 -4.84 24.08 -24.23
CA ASN A 298 -5.00 22.99 -25.19
C ASN A 298 -4.00 21.84 -25.00
N VAL A 299 -3.67 21.54 -23.74
CA VAL A 299 -2.71 20.49 -23.36
C VAL A 299 -3.21 19.11 -23.79
N ASP A 300 -4.52 18.88 -23.73
CA ASP A 300 -5.23 17.69 -24.20
C ASP A 300 -5.02 17.38 -25.68
N LYS A 301 -4.66 18.39 -26.48
CA LYS A 301 -4.41 18.29 -27.92
C LYS A 301 -2.93 18.44 -28.28
N ALA A 302 -2.06 18.66 -27.29
CA ALA A 302 -0.64 18.86 -27.53
C ALA A 302 0.01 17.58 -28.07
N ALA A 303 1.06 17.75 -28.89
CA ALA A 303 1.89 16.63 -29.30
C ALA A 303 2.53 16.00 -28.05
N THR A 304 2.44 14.68 -27.93
CA THR A 304 3.03 13.95 -26.79
C THR A 304 4.17 13.07 -27.25
N ARG A 305 5.03 12.63 -26.33
CA ARG A 305 6.05 11.59 -26.56
C ARG A 305 6.00 10.51 -25.47
N PRO A 306 6.35 9.25 -25.77
CA PRO A 306 6.49 8.23 -24.74
C PRO A 306 7.72 8.53 -23.87
N VAL A 307 7.57 8.38 -22.55
CA VAL A 307 8.66 8.42 -21.57
C VAL A 307 8.46 7.31 -20.55
N VAL A 308 9.56 6.70 -20.10
CA VAL A 308 9.52 5.77 -18.97
C VAL A 308 9.84 6.57 -17.72
N LEU A 309 8.91 6.59 -16.76
CA LEU A 309 9.15 7.28 -15.50
C LEU A 309 9.99 6.40 -14.57
N PRO A 310 10.75 7.01 -13.66
CA PRO A 310 11.40 6.30 -12.57
C PRO A 310 10.53 5.27 -11.87
N GLY A 311 11.06 4.05 -11.66
CA GLY A 311 10.34 2.98 -10.98
C GLY A 311 9.29 2.26 -11.83
N GLN A 312 9.09 2.66 -13.09
CA GLN A 312 8.08 2.08 -13.98
C GLN A 312 8.69 1.19 -15.07
N ARG A 313 7.93 0.15 -15.45
CA ARG A 313 8.25 -0.70 -16.62
C ARG A 313 7.51 -0.29 -17.89
N GLN A 314 6.44 0.50 -17.78
CA GLN A 314 5.59 0.90 -18.91
C GLN A 314 5.83 2.37 -19.28
N ALA A 315 5.81 2.66 -20.59
CA ALA A 315 5.98 4.02 -21.09
C ALA A 315 4.66 4.79 -21.02
N VAL A 316 4.75 6.05 -20.62
CA VAL A 316 3.61 6.98 -20.46
C VAL A 316 3.76 8.14 -21.43
N ARG A 317 2.66 8.80 -21.79
CA ARG A 317 2.71 9.93 -22.73
C ARG A 317 2.80 11.25 -21.99
N CYS A 318 3.84 12.03 -22.27
CA CYS A 318 4.04 13.38 -21.71
C CYS A 318 4.07 14.44 -22.82
N VAL A 319 3.79 15.68 -22.46
CA VAL A 319 3.88 16.85 -23.33
C VAL A 319 5.27 17.49 -23.19
N PRO A 320 6.09 17.53 -24.26
CA PRO A 320 7.43 18.11 -24.19
C PRO A 320 7.37 19.64 -24.06
N VAL A 321 8.10 20.17 -23.08
CA VAL A 321 8.17 21.60 -22.76
C VAL A 321 9.60 22.07 -22.41
N PRO A 322 10.59 21.88 -23.30
CA PRO A 322 11.98 22.16 -22.96
C PRO A 322 12.16 23.63 -22.54
N LEU A 323 13.04 23.85 -21.56
CA LEU A 323 13.45 25.18 -21.13
C LEU A 323 14.74 25.58 -21.84
N THR A 324 14.83 26.84 -22.25
CA THR A 324 16.05 27.47 -22.72
C THR A 324 16.47 28.56 -21.75
N LEU A 325 17.72 28.46 -21.27
CA LEU A 325 18.37 29.45 -20.42
C LEU A 325 19.33 30.26 -21.29
N THR A 326 19.27 31.59 -21.22
CA THR A 326 20.12 32.49 -22.02
C THR A 326 20.74 33.57 -21.15
N THR A 327 22.07 33.65 -21.16
CA THR A 327 22.84 34.72 -20.52
C THR A 327 23.25 35.73 -21.58
N GLN A 328 22.79 36.97 -21.44
CA GLN A 328 23.17 38.06 -22.34
C GLN A 328 24.66 38.42 -22.18
N PRO A 329 25.31 38.98 -23.21
CA PRO A 329 26.70 39.41 -23.12
C PRO A 329 26.92 40.36 -21.94
N PHE A 330 27.85 40.01 -21.06
CA PHE A 330 28.28 40.86 -19.93
C PHE A 330 29.80 41.05 -19.94
N ASN A 331 30.28 42.12 -19.33
CA ASN A 331 31.70 42.42 -19.25
C ASN A 331 32.38 41.52 -18.21
N ILE A 332 33.41 40.78 -18.64
CA ILE A 332 34.12 39.80 -17.81
C ILE A 332 34.78 40.48 -16.61
N ARG A 333 35.20 41.74 -16.73
CA ARG A 333 35.89 42.48 -15.66
C ARG A 333 34.95 42.88 -14.51
N GLU A 334 33.65 42.86 -14.72
CA GLU A 334 32.65 43.21 -13.71
C GLU A 334 32.26 42.02 -12.82
N LYS A 335 32.76 40.82 -13.12
CA LYS A 335 32.47 39.59 -12.39
C LYS A 335 33.75 38.94 -11.89
N ARG A 336 33.75 38.45 -10.65
CA ARG A 336 34.88 37.69 -10.11
C ARG A 336 34.99 36.31 -10.75
N SER A 337 36.22 35.83 -10.89
CA SER A 337 36.48 34.45 -11.32
C SER A 337 35.98 33.47 -10.26
N GLY A 338 35.43 32.33 -10.70
CA GLY A 338 35.00 31.24 -9.84
C GLY A 338 33.68 30.62 -10.27
N GLU A 339 33.15 29.74 -9.42
CA GLU A 339 31.90 29.03 -9.67
C GLU A 339 30.69 29.85 -9.19
N TYR A 340 29.66 29.90 -10.04
CA TYR A 340 28.37 30.51 -9.75
C TYR A 340 27.30 29.42 -9.79
N GLN A 341 26.46 29.37 -8.77
CA GLN A 341 25.40 28.35 -8.65
C GLN A 341 24.05 28.98 -8.33
N GLY A 342 22.99 28.27 -8.70
CA GLY A 342 21.63 28.62 -8.38
C GLY A 342 20.71 27.42 -8.58
N THR A 343 19.52 27.52 -8.02
CA THR A 343 18.46 26.53 -8.12
C THR A 343 17.30 27.14 -8.89
N LEU A 344 16.77 26.38 -9.85
CA LEU A 344 15.49 26.65 -10.49
C LEU A 344 14.45 25.70 -9.91
N THR A 345 13.34 26.24 -9.42
CA THR A 345 12.19 25.45 -8.97
C THR A 345 11.09 25.58 -10.01
N VAL A 346 10.70 24.47 -10.62
CA VAL A 346 9.60 24.43 -11.59
C VAL A 346 8.41 23.78 -10.92
N THR A 347 7.29 24.49 -10.87
CA THR A 347 6.03 24.03 -10.29
C THR A 347 4.99 23.91 -11.39
N MET A 348 4.26 22.79 -11.37
CA MET A 348 3.10 22.55 -12.21
C MET A 348 1.89 22.42 -11.31
N LEU A 349 0.83 23.15 -11.64
CA LEU A 349 -0.46 23.11 -10.96
C LEU A 349 -1.51 22.66 -11.97
N MET A 350 -2.27 21.63 -11.62
CA MET A 350 -3.41 21.23 -12.43
C MET A 350 -4.52 22.26 -12.24
N GLY A 351 -5.03 22.83 -13.33
CA GLY A 351 -6.20 23.70 -13.26
C GLY A 351 -7.38 22.93 -12.69
N THR A 352 -8.13 23.52 -11.76
CA THR A 352 -9.40 22.93 -11.31
C THR A 352 -10.32 22.85 -12.52
N GLN A 353 -10.61 21.63 -13.00
CA GLN A 353 -11.70 21.43 -13.95
C GLN A 353 -12.98 21.83 -13.21
N THR A 354 -13.59 22.94 -13.61
CA THR A 354 -14.94 23.25 -13.18
C THR A 354 -15.86 22.11 -13.67
N PRO A 355 -16.73 21.56 -12.80
CA PRO A 355 -17.53 20.36 -13.09
C PRO A 355 -18.34 20.41 -14.38
#